data_AF-A0A7J7XAD2-F1
#
_entry.id   AF-A0A7J7XAD2-F1
#
_cell.length_a   1.000
_cell.length_b   1.000
_cell.length_c   1.000
_cell.angle_alpha   90.00
_cell.angle_beta   90.00
_cell.angle_gamma   90.00
#
_symmetry.space_group_name_H-M   'P 1'
#
loop_
_entity.id
_entity.type
_entity.pdbx_description
1 polymer ?
#
loop_
_entity_poly.entity_id
_entity_poly.type
_entity_poly.pdbx_seq_one_letter_code
_entity_poly.pdbx_strand_id
1 'polypeptide(L)'
;MDFTGPVELWQKEGAPGCPQKGLPCSPDSSELVQECLNQFKVTTTQLRQIQASLLRSMEQALTGQASPAPAVRMLPTYVGSTPHGTEQGDFVVLELGATGASLRVLWVTLTGVEGHRIEPRSREFLIPQEVMLGPGQQLFDFVARCLSEFLDAYPLGSQEYPHFLDQRF
;
A
#
# COMPACT_ATOMS: atom_id res chain seq x y z
N MET A 1 24.30 -3.77 5.66
CA MET A 1 25.08 -4.72 6.46
C MET A 1 25.20 -5.98 5.64
N ASP A 2 26.28 -6.08 4.88
CA ASP A 2 26.68 -7.29 4.19
C ASP A 2 27.63 -8.07 5.10
N PHE A 3 27.49 -9.39 5.17
CA PHE A 3 28.55 -10.26 5.66
C PHE A 3 28.63 -11.50 4.77
N THR A 4 29.62 -11.50 3.90
CA THR A 4 30.23 -12.67 3.27
C THR A 4 31.34 -13.21 4.17
N GLY A 5 31.39 -14.53 4.35
CA GLY A 5 32.49 -15.25 5.00
C GLY A 5 32.29 -16.77 4.95
N PRO A 6 33.37 -17.58 4.86
CA PRO A 6 33.40 -18.75 3.98
C PRO A 6 33.16 -20.09 4.70
N VAL A 7 32.56 -21.05 3.99
CA VAL A 7 32.30 -22.41 4.49
C VAL A 7 33.46 -23.34 4.12
N GLU A 8 34.10 -23.87 5.17
CA GLU A 8 35.19 -24.84 5.11
C GLU A 8 34.75 -26.22 4.58
N LEU A 9 35.66 -26.84 3.83
CA LEU A 9 35.61 -28.23 3.37
C LEU A 9 35.63 -29.19 4.57
N TRP A 10 34.57 -29.99 4.73
CA TRP A 10 34.64 -31.22 5.52
C TRP A 10 34.77 -32.43 4.59
N GLN A 11 35.88 -33.16 4.80
CA GLN A 11 36.22 -34.40 4.11
C GLN A 11 35.26 -35.54 4.50
N LYS A 12 35.22 -36.49 3.57
CA LYS A 12 34.27 -37.57 3.37
C LYS A 12 34.65 -38.79 4.21
N GLU A 13 33.80 -39.20 5.14
CA GLU A 13 33.83 -40.53 5.77
C GLU A 13 32.56 -41.30 5.41
N GLY A 14 32.74 -42.50 4.86
CA GLY A 14 31.71 -43.25 4.15
C GLY A 14 30.73 -43.99 5.07
N ALA A 15 29.43 -43.83 4.80
CA ALA A 15 28.37 -44.69 5.30
C ALA A 15 28.01 -45.78 4.25
N PRO A 16 27.57 -46.98 4.67
CA PRO A 16 27.34 -48.12 3.78
C PRO A 16 26.15 -47.87 2.87
N GLY A 17 26.28 -48.28 1.61
CA GLY A 17 25.35 -47.96 0.53
C GLY A 17 23.91 -48.40 0.79
N CYS A 18 22.99 -47.46 0.61
CA CYS A 18 21.60 -47.76 0.31
C CYS A 18 21.49 -48.04 -1.19
N PRO A 19 21.04 -49.24 -1.62
CA PRO A 19 20.77 -49.48 -3.03
C PRO A 19 19.34 -49.02 -3.32
N GLN A 20 19.12 -47.72 -3.58
CA GLN A 20 17.93 -47.28 -4.35
C GLN A 20 18.31 -46.24 -5.39
N LYS A 21 18.68 -46.81 -6.54
CA LYS A 21 18.54 -46.30 -7.90
C LYS A 21 17.19 -45.58 -8.05
N GLY A 22 17.25 -44.32 -8.50
CA GLY A 22 16.16 -43.47 -8.99
C GLY A 22 14.73 -43.88 -8.62
N LEU A 23 14.17 -43.26 -7.59
CA LEU A 23 12.72 -43.27 -7.41
C LEU A 23 12.12 -42.38 -8.51
N PRO A 24 11.33 -42.92 -9.46
CA PRO A 24 10.65 -42.08 -10.43
C PRO A 24 9.66 -41.22 -9.65
N CYS A 25 9.69 -39.89 -9.84
CA CYS A 25 8.52 -39.08 -9.51
C CYS A 25 7.33 -39.76 -10.20
N SER A 26 6.31 -40.17 -9.44
CA SER A 26 5.13 -40.82 -10.00
C SER A 26 4.58 -39.92 -11.12
N PRO A 27 4.34 -40.44 -12.34
CA PRO A 27 3.86 -39.65 -13.48
C PRO A 27 2.64 -38.78 -13.14
N ASP A 28 1.80 -39.24 -12.20
CA ASP A 28 0.59 -38.56 -11.74
C ASP A 28 0.81 -37.18 -11.10
N SER A 29 1.89 -36.97 -10.34
CA SER A 29 1.99 -35.74 -9.53
C SER A 29 2.27 -34.51 -10.38
N SER A 30 3.02 -34.66 -11.49
CA SER A 30 3.35 -33.56 -12.39
C SER A 30 2.15 -33.16 -13.25
N GLU A 31 1.34 -34.12 -13.69
CA GLU A 31 0.14 -33.87 -14.49
C GLU A 31 -0.94 -33.20 -13.64
N LEU A 32 -1.14 -33.65 -12.40
CA LEU A 32 -2.06 -33.01 -11.45
C LEU A 32 -1.68 -31.57 -11.13
N VAL A 33 -0.38 -31.29 -10.93
CA VAL A 33 0.12 -29.93 -10.73
C VAL A 33 -0.13 -29.08 -11.99
N GLN A 34 0.13 -29.61 -13.17
CA GLN A 34 -0.07 -28.88 -14.41
C GLN A 34 -1.56 -28.56 -14.66
N GLU A 35 -2.45 -29.49 -14.36
CA GLU A 35 -3.91 -29.29 -14.42
C GLU A 35 -4.37 -28.21 -13.44
N CYS A 36 -3.85 -28.22 -12.21
CA CYS A 36 -4.12 -27.17 -11.24
C CYS A 36 -3.65 -25.79 -11.74
N LEU A 37 -2.43 -25.70 -12.29
CA LEU A 37 -1.89 -24.44 -12.80
C LEU A 37 -2.61 -23.95 -14.06
N ASN A 38 -3.16 -24.86 -14.87
CA ASN A 38 -3.91 -24.50 -16.07
C ASN A 38 -5.16 -23.67 -15.74
N GLN A 39 -5.77 -23.85 -14.56
CA GLN A 39 -6.92 -23.03 -14.12
C GLN A 39 -6.56 -21.55 -13.88
N PHE A 40 -5.28 -21.25 -13.64
CA PHE A 40 -4.76 -19.89 -13.47
C PHE A 40 -4.20 -19.29 -14.76
N LYS A 41 -4.16 -20.07 -15.86
CA LYS A 41 -3.77 -19.54 -17.17
C LYS A 41 -4.93 -18.75 -17.76
N VAL A 42 -4.77 -17.43 -17.78
CA VAL A 42 -5.77 -16.53 -18.39
C VAL A 42 -5.41 -16.28 -19.84
N THR A 43 -6.29 -16.68 -20.74
CA THR A 43 -6.14 -16.42 -22.19
C THR A 43 -6.47 -14.96 -22.53
N THR A 44 -5.99 -14.48 -23.67
CA THR A 44 -6.34 -13.14 -24.18
C THR A 44 -7.85 -12.94 -24.33
N THR A 45 -8.59 -13.97 -24.72
CA THR A 45 -10.06 -13.91 -24.82
C THR A 45 -10.70 -13.70 -23.45
N GLN A 46 -10.25 -14.44 -22.43
CA GLN A 46 -10.72 -14.25 -21.06
C GLN A 46 -10.34 -12.87 -20.51
N LEU A 47 -9.13 -12.37 -20.79
CA LEU A 47 -8.72 -11.00 -20.41
C LEU A 47 -9.66 -9.93 -21.01
N ARG A 48 -10.02 -10.06 -22.30
CA ARG A 48 -10.98 -9.16 -22.94
C ARG A 48 -12.38 -9.24 -22.32
N GLN A 49 -12.82 -10.43 -21.92
CA GLN A 49 -14.09 -10.61 -21.21
C GLN A 49 -14.07 -9.94 -19.84
N ILE A 50 -12.97 -10.10 -19.08
CA ILE A 50 -12.76 -9.43 -17.78
C ILE A 50 -12.79 -7.90 -17.96
N GLN A 51 -12.05 -7.38 -18.95
CA GLN A 51 -12.04 -5.95 -19.28
C GLN A 51 -13.45 -5.42 -19.59
N ALA A 52 -14.18 -6.11 -20.47
CA ALA A 52 -15.54 -5.70 -20.84
C ALA A 52 -16.50 -5.74 -19.65
N SER A 53 -16.35 -6.73 -18.76
CA SER A 53 -17.17 -6.84 -17.54
C SER A 53 -16.87 -5.71 -16.56
N LEU A 54 -15.60 -5.33 -16.38
CA LEU A 54 -15.20 -4.21 -15.52
C LEU A 54 -15.75 -2.89 -16.07
N LEU A 55 -15.58 -2.62 -17.36
CA LEU A 55 -16.11 -1.42 -18.02
C LEU A 55 -17.62 -1.30 -17.85
N ARG A 56 -18.36 -2.39 -18.11
CA ARG A 56 -19.82 -2.42 -17.89
C ARG A 56 -20.18 -2.10 -16.45
N SER A 57 -19.47 -2.68 -15.47
CA SER A 57 -19.74 -2.40 -14.05
C SER A 57 -19.45 -0.94 -13.69
N MET A 58 -18.43 -0.31 -14.28
CA MET A 58 -18.12 1.10 -14.07
C MET A 58 -19.22 2.00 -14.65
N GLU A 59 -19.66 1.73 -15.88
CA GLU A 59 -20.75 2.46 -16.54
C GLU A 59 -22.06 2.37 -15.75
N GLN A 60 -22.41 1.18 -15.25
CA GLN A 60 -23.59 0.97 -14.41
C GLN A 60 -23.53 1.81 -13.11
N ALA A 61 -22.37 1.86 -12.46
CA ALA A 61 -22.19 2.66 -11.24
C ALA A 61 -22.29 4.16 -11.49
N LEU A 62 -21.67 4.65 -12.57
CA LEU A 62 -21.67 6.08 -12.91
C LEU A 62 -23.03 6.59 -13.40
N THR A 63 -23.84 5.74 -14.03
CA THR A 63 -25.18 6.11 -14.53
C THR A 63 -26.26 6.06 -13.46
N GLY A 64 -25.94 5.63 -12.23
CA GLY A 64 -26.88 5.56 -11.11
C GLY A 64 -27.97 4.49 -11.27
N GLN A 65 -27.84 3.61 -12.27
CA GLN A 65 -28.82 2.58 -12.60
C GLN A 65 -28.27 1.20 -12.27
N ALA A 66 -28.45 0.74 -11.03
CA ALA A 66 -28.14 -0.64 -10.68
C ALA A 66 -28.80 -1.05 -9.36
N SER A 67 -29.91 -1.79 -9.45
CA SER A 67 -30.34 -2.72 -8.41
C SER A 67 -30.26 -4.13 -9.01
N PRO A 68 -29.37 -5.02 -8.52
CA PRO A 68 -28.48 -4.87 -7.37
C PRO A 68 -27.28 -3.94 -7.63
N ALA A 69 -26.59 -3.53 -6.57
CA ALA A 69 -25.41 -2.67 -6.67
C ALA A 69 -24.32 -3.27 -7.58
N PRO A 70 -23.63 -2.46 -8.39
CA PRO A 70 -22.59 -2.93 -9.29
C PRO A 70 -21.35 -3.39 -8.50
N ALA A 71 -20.60 -4.34 -9.08
CA ALA A 71 -19.40 -4.89 -8.45
C ALA A 71 -18.32 -3.81 -8.20
N VAL A 72 -18.21 -2.84 -9.12
CA VAL A 72 -17.34 -1.66 -9.01
C VAL A 72 -18.20 -0.45 -8.65
N ARG A 73 -17.91 0.21 -7.51
CA ARG A 73 -18.78 1.25 -6.93
C ARG A 73 -18.59 2.68 -7.44
N MET A 74 -17.47 2.98 -8.10
CA MET A 74 -17.17 4.33 -8.66
C MET A 74 -17.45 5.49 -7.68
N LEU A 75 -16.94 5.39 -6.46
CA LEU A 75 -17.16 6.41 -5.42
C LEU A 75 -16.42 7.73 -5.75
N PRO A 76 -17.05 8.90 -5.58
CA PRO A 76 -16.40 10.19 -5.83
C PRO A 76 -15.31 10.47 -4.79
N THR A 77 -14.15 10.95 -5.25
CA THR A 77 -13.02 11.35 -4.40
C THR A 77 -13.04 12.84 -4.05
N TYR A 78 -13.91 13.62 -4.71
CA TYR A 78 -13.97 15.08 -4.62
C TYR A 78 -12.68 15.82 -5.04
N VAL A 79 -11.77 15.15 -5.75
CA VAL A 79 -10.60 15.75 -6.38
C VAL A 79 -10.96 16.21 -7.79
N GLY A 80 -11.01 17.52 -8.03
CA GLY A 80 -11.47 18.12 -9.29
C GLY A 80 -10.41 18.25 -10.38
N SER A 81 -9.13 18.25 -10.02
CA SER A 81 -8.01 18.38 -10.96
C SER A 81 -6.75 17.72 -10.39
N THR A 82 -5.80 17.43 -11.28
CA THR A 82 -4.44 17.01 -10.89
C THR A 82 -3.61 18.23 -10.46
N PRO A 83 -2.58 18.05 -9.62
CA PRO A 83 -1.69 19.14 -9.24
C PRO A 83 -1.08 19.86 -10.44
N HIS A 84 -0.92 21.18 -10.32
CA HIS A 84 -0.42 22.05 -11.39
C HIS A 84 0.84 22.85 -10.99
N GLY A 85 1.47 22.52 -9.87
CA GLY A 85 2.79 23.01 -9.45
C GLY A 85 2.78 24.37 -8.76
N THR A 86 1.60 24.94 -8.56
CA THR A 86 1.37 26.25 -7.95
C THR A 86 0.93 26.14 -6.50
N GLU A 87 0.76 24.92 -6.00
CA GLU A 87 0.38 24.60 -4.63
C GLU A 87 1.47 25.09 -3.67
N GLN A 88 1.03 25.81 -2.63
CA GLN A 88 1.89 26.39 -1.63
C GLN A 88 1.28 26.20 -0.26
N GLY A 89 2.13 26.07 0.75
CA GLY A 89 1.74 25.97 2.15
C GLY A 89 2.34 24.78 2.85
N ASP A 90 2.10 24.73 4.15
CA ASP A 90 2.48 23.63 5.00
C ASP A 90 1.29 22.72 5.28
N PHE A 91 1.51 21.43 5.09
CA PHE A 91 0.48 20.40 5.19
C PHE A 91 0.93 19.30 6.13
N VAL A 92 0.00 18.89 7.00
CA VAL A 92 0.14 17.65 7.76
C VAL A 92 -0.61 16.56 7.03
N VAL A 93 0.06 15.42 6.82
CA VAL A 93 -0.53 14.25 6.15
C VAL A 93 -0.58 13.10 7.15
N LEU A 94 -1.72 12.42 7.21
CA LEU A 94 -1.95 11.22 8.00
C LEU A 94 -2.17 10.04 7.06
N GLU A 95 -1.30 9.04 7.15
CA GLU A 95 -1.37 7.83 6.33
C GLU A 95 -1.57 6.62 7.24
N LEU A 96 -2.75 6.00 7.19
CA LEU A 96 -2.98 4.70 7.80
C LEU A 96 -2.57 3.62 6.79
N GLY A 97 -1.50 2.89 7.09
CA GLY A 97 -0.96 1.84 6.24
C GLY A 97 -1.90 0.64 6.12
N ALA A 98 -2.02 0.10 4.90
CA ALA A 98 -2.83 -1.11 4.65
C ALA A 98 -2.14 -2.41 5.10
N THR A 99 -0.80 -2.43 5.16
CA THR A 99 0.02 -3.60 5.51
C THR A 99 0.92 -3.29 6.70
N GLY A 100 0.80 -4.06 7.77
CA GLY A 100 1.64 -3.93 8.97
C GLY A 100 1.07 -3.04 10.08
N ALA A 101 -0.19 -2.60 9.97
CA ALA A 101 -0.88 -1.81 10.98
C ALA A 101 -0.05 -0.62 11.46
N SER A 102 0.37 0.27 10.56
CA SER A 102 1.14 1.46 10.93
C SER A 102 0.39 2.74 10.59
N LEU A 103 0.66 3.78 11.36
CA LEU A 103 0.26 5.15 11.10
C LEU A 103 1.52 5.94 10.78
N ARG A 104 1.53 6.66 9.68
CA ARG A 104 2.58 7.61 9.35
C ARG A 104 2.02 9.03 9.39
N VAL A 105 2.75 9.91 10.08
CA VAL A 105 2.47 11.35 10.13
C VAL A 105 3.58 12.06 9.37
N LEU A 106 3.21 12.92 8.42
CA LEU A 106 4.14 13.73 7.65
C LEU A 106 3.88 15.22 7.83
N TRP A 107 4.94 16.00 7.74
CA TRP A 107 4.91 17.43 7.46
C TRP A 107 5.48 17.67 6.07
N VAL A 108 4.69 18.27 5.18
CA VAL A 108 5.06 18.57 3.81
C VAL A 108 4.94 20.07 3.58
N THR A 109 6.02 20.71 3.15
CA THR A 109 5.99 22.10 2.70
C THR A 109 5.99 22.13 1.18
N LEU A 110 4.92 22.66 0.60
CA LEU A 110 4.82 22.94 -0.82
C LEU A 110 5.22 24.40 -1.06
N THR A 111 6.09 24.62 -2.02
CA THR A 111 6.72 25.93 -2.27
C THR A 111 6.38 26.51 -3.64
N GLY A 112 5.46 25.88 -4.38
CA GLY A 112 5.13 26.25 -5.76
C GLY A 112 6.31 26.10 -6.74
N VAL A 113 6.12 26.66 -7.93
CA VAL A 113 7.02 26.56 -9.09
C VAL A 113 8.42 27.13 -8.86
N GLU A 114 8.55 28.20 -8.08
CA GLU A 114 9.82 28.93 -7.86
C GLU A 114 10.53 28.48 -6.58
N GLY A 115 9.97 27.50 -5.87
CA GLY A 115 10.44 27.09 -4.57
C GLY A 115 11.40 25.91 -4.59
N HIS A 116 12.28 25.85 -3.58
CA HIS A 116 13.21 24.74 -3.41
C HIS A 116 12.48 23.52 -2.85
N ARG A 117 12.87 22.33 -3.29
CA ARG A 117 12.36 21.08 -2.71
C ARG A 117 12.75 20.98 -1.25
N ILE A 118 11.76 20.94 -0.37
CA ILE A 118 11.92 20.70 1.06
C ILE A 118 11.66 19.22 1.31
N GLU A 119 12.60 18.56 1.99
CA GLU A 119 12.40 17.16 2.37
C GLU A 119 11.30 17.06 3.45
N PRO A 120 10.25 16.25 3.22
CA PRO A 120 9.19 16.06 4.20
C PRO A 120 9.72 15.49 5.51
N ARG A 121 9.22 16.00 6.62
CA ARG A 121 9.44 15.36 7.94
C ARG A 121 8.43 14.23 8.07
N SER A 122 8.85 13.08 8.58
CA SER A 122 8.03 11.89 8.62
C SER A 122 8.30 11.10 9.89
N ARG A 123 7.25 10.57 10.50
CA ARG A 123 7.35 9.62 11.61
C ARG A 123 6.32 8.52 11.47
N GLU A 124 6.76 7.29 11.69
CA GLU A 124 5.91 6.10 11.67
C GLU A 124 5.65 5.60 13.09
N PHE A 125 4.42 5.16 13.33
CA PHE A 125 3.93 4.63 14.59
C PHE A 125 3.28 3.27 14.32
N LEU A 126 3.70 2.25 15.06
CA LEU A 126 3.05 0.94 14.99
C LEU A 126 1.73 0.99 15.76
N ILE A 127 0.64 0.58 15.12
CA ILE A 127 -0.69 0.49 15.71
C ILE A 127 -0.78 -0.86 16.44
N PRO A 128 -1.00 -0.85 17.78
CA PRO A 128 -1.17 -2.08 18.54
C PRO A 128 -2.35 -2.92 18.02
N GLN A 129 -2.25 -4.24 18.12
CA GLN A 129 -3.27 -5.16 17.60
C GLN A 129 -4.64 -4.93 18.25
N GLU A 130 -4.64 -4.63 19.55
CA GLU A 130 -5.82 -4.30 20.33
C GLU A 130 -6.52 -3.02 19.86
N VAL A 131 -5.76 -2.04 19.37
CA VAL A 131 -6.30 -0.81 18.78
C VAL A 131 -6.87 -1.09 17.38
N MET A 132 -6.15 -1.89 16.59
CA MET A 132 -6.58 -2.24 15.23
C MET A 132 -7.87 -3.06 15.20
N LEU A 133 -8.05 -3.99 16.15
CA LEU A 133 -9.24 -4.84 16.27
C LEU A 133 -10.28 -4.28 17.24
N GLY A 134 -9.98 -3.17 17.89
CA GLY A 134 -10.83 -2.52 18.88
C GLY A 134 -11.91 -1.63 18.26
N PRO A 135 -12.68 -0.90 19.10
CA PRO A 135 -13.62 0.11 18.64
C PRO A 135 -12.92 1.23 17.88
N GLY A 136 -13.60 1.79 16.86
CA GLY A 136 -13.06 2.90 16.07
C GLY A 136 -12.62 4.11 16.91
N GLN A 137 -13.26 4.37 18.04
CA GLN A 137 -12.82 5.40 18.98
C GLN A 137 -11.37 5.20 19.44
N GLN A 138 -10.96 3.98 19.78
CA GLN A 138 -9.58 3.70 20.22
C GLN A 138 -8.57 3.97 19.10
N LEU A 139 -8.93 3.67 17.84
CA LEU A 139 -8.11 4.00 16.69
C LEU A 139 -7.93 5.51 16.54
N PHE A 140 -9.02 6.28 16.62
CA PHE A 140 -8.94 7.74 16.50
C PHE A 140 -8.23 8.41 17.68
N ASP A 141 -8.41 7.88 18.91
CA ASP A 141 -7.65 8.32 20.08
C ASP A 141 -6.15 8.05 19.90
N PHE A 142 -5.79 6.88 19.36
CA PHE A 142 -4.40 6.55 19.02
C PHE A 142 -3.83 7.50 17.96
N VAL A 143 -4.59 7.78 16.89
CA VAL A 143 -4.17 8.72 15.83
C VAL A 143 -3.94 10.12 16.40
N ALA A 144 -4.87 10.63 17.22
CA ALA A 144 -4.77 11.95 17.83
C ALA A 144 -3.51 12.06 18.72
N ARG A 145 -3.23 11.03 19.53
CA ARG A 145 -2.01 10.98 20.37
C ARG A 145 -0.74 11.00 19.53
N CYS A 146 -0.66 10.18 18.47
CA CYS A 146 0.51 10.14 17.59
C CYS A 146 0.73 11.46 16.85
N LEU A 147 -0.37 12.12 16.42
CA LEU A 147 -0.29 13.46 15.83
C LEU A 147 0.23 14.49 16.83
N SER A 148 -0.26 14.49 18.08
CA SER A 148 0.26 15.37 19.13
C SER A 148 1.75 15.15 19.35
N GLU A 149 2.17 13.89 19.52
CA GLU A 149 3.57 13.53 19.75
C GLU A 149 4.48 13.94 18.57
N PHE A 150 3.97 13.87 17.34
CA PHE A 150 4.68 14.37 16.17
C PHE A 150 4.83 15.89 16.18
N LEU A 151 3.75 16.64 16.45
CA LEU A 151 3.79 18.10 16.47
C LEU A 151 4.66 18.65 17.61
N ASP A 152 4.68 17.98 18.77
CA ASP A 152 5.54 18.34 19.89
C ASP A 152 7.03 18.12 19.57
N ALA A 153 7.36 17.06 18.81
CA ALA A 153 8.72 16.76 18.38
C ALA A 153 9.23 17.69 17.26
N TYR A 154 8.32 18.29 16.50
CA TYR A 154 8.62 19.22 15.41
C TYR A 154 7.91 20.55 15.64
N PRO A 155 8.27 21.30 16.70
CA PRO A 155 7.61 22.55 17.02
C PRO A 155 7.71 23.51 15.83
N LEU A 156 6.56 24.10 15.52
CA LEU A 156 6.46 25.07 14.45
C LEU A 156 7.35 26.25 14.78
N GLY A 157 8.44 26.40 14.02
CA GLY A 157 9.12 27.67 13.96
C GLY A 157 8.06 28.69 13.59
N SER A 158 7.82 29.67 14.47
CA SER A 158 6.83 30.72 14.29
C SER A 158 7.20 31.56 13.07
N GLN A 159 6.83 31.08 11.89
CA GLN A 159 6.74 31.89 10.69
C GLN A 159 5.35 32.49 10.66
N GLU A 160 5.29 33.82 10.72
CA GLU A 160 4.09 34.57 10.42
C GLU A 160 3.68 34.26 8.98
N TYR A 161 2.58 33.53 8.80
CA TYR A 161 1.94 33.41 7.49
C TYR A 161 1.31 34.77 7.16
N PRO A 162 1.65 35.40 6.03
CA PRO A 162 0.91 36.57 5.57
C PRO A 162 -0.56 36.17 5.45
N HIS A 163 -1.44 36.89 6.16
CA HIS A 163 -2.88 36.71 6.09
C HIS A 163 -3.37 36.84 4.64
N PHE A 164 -3.55 35.72 3.94
CA PHE A 164 -4.31 35.69 2.70
C PHE A 164 -5.75 35.31 3.02
N LEU A 165 -6.51 36.32 3.45
CA LEU A 165 -7.96 36.29 3.37
C LEU A 165 -8.37 36.51 1.91
N ASP A 166 -9.38 35.74 1.48
CA ASP A 166 -10.17 35.89 0.26
C ASP A 166 -9.55 35.37 -1.05
N GLN A 167 -9.67 34.05 -1.27
CA GLN A 167 -10.22 33.57 -2.56
C GLN A 167 -11.23 32.48 -2.29
N ARG A 168 -12.49 32.80 -2.60
CA ARG A 168 -13.66 31.93 -2.50
C ARG A 168 -13.53 30.80 -3.53
N PHE A 169 -13.99 29.61 -3.14
CA PHE A 169 -14.33 28.52 -4.04
C PHE A 169 -15.45 28.92 -5.01
#